data_AF-A0A939VH69-F1
#
_entry.id   AF-A0A939VH69-F1
#
_cell.length_a   1.000
_cell.length_b   1.000
_cell.length_c   1.000
_cell.angle_alpha   90.00
_cell.angle_beta   90.00
_cell.angle_gamma   90.00
#
_symmetry.space_group_name_H-M   'P 1'
#
loop_
_entity.id
_entity.type
_entity.pdbx_description
1 polymer ?
#
loop_
_entity_poly.entity_id
_entity_poly.type
_entity_poly.pdbx_seq_one_letter_code
_entity_poly.pdbx_strand_id
1 'polypeptide(L)'
;MKRVLSALLTAVLLASCCGIPAQDRLLGADGKPLKNIEVSVSAEAPEASPGMTVRTVSFKNVGPEPVAVSAMETSRILFKSRKVWALEPMTYEDRRDWVQPVGPGYHQDNFLGMSASDYGGGTPLVSVWNADRCLTVGLVEPCLRIVSIPVTRKGNVTEAVVRKDYEEPVLLGPGEVLTSYANFIIEGTGDFFGPVREFSEYMQAVNGIQAPVSPDEAYDPVWCAWGYERQFTVDEVIGTLPKVVELGFKWVDVDDGFQICEGDWQTNDRIGPDGMRRLTDAIHAAGLKAKLWWAPLLADSTSRAVAEHPEMMLIQKDGSHEFVSWWDSWYLSPVNQASWDFTAGVVDMFLRDWGFDGFKMDGQQLNLSAADYNPASGLAYP
;
A
#
# COMPACT_ATOMS: atom_id res chain seq x y z
N MET A 1 -33.83 -8.67 -24.31
CA MET A 1 -32.82 -8.53 -23.23
C MET A 1 -33.34 -7.46 -22.26
N LYS A 2 -33.76 -7.86 -21.05
CA LYS A 2 -34.15 -6.90 -20.00
C LYS A 2 -32.90 -6.09 -19.65
N ARG A 3 -32.99 -4.75 -19.69
CA ARG A 3 -31.96 -3.86 -19.19
C ARG A 3 -31.74 -4.19 -17.71
N VAL A 4 -30.61 -4.78 -17.37
CA VAL A 4 -30.17 -4.88 -15.97
C VAL A 4 -29.78 -3.46 -15.57
N LEU A 5 -30.61 -2.81 -14.76
CA LEU A 5 -30.21 -1.54 -14.14
C LEU A 5 -29.09 -1.84 -13.15
N SER A 6 -27.91 -1.27 -13.35
CA SER A 6 -26.87 -1.22 -12.33
C SER A 6 -27.33 -0.30 -11.19
N ALA A 7 -27.14 -0.73 -9.95
CA ALA A 7 -27.41 0.05 -8.76
C ALA A 7 -26.10 0.28 -7.99
N LEU A 8 -25.84 1.55 -7.63
CA LEU A 8 -24.93 1.93 -6.58
C LEU A 8 -25.69 1.76 -5.26
N LEU A 9 -25.23 0.90 -4.37
CA LEU A 9 -25.78 0.79 -3.03
C LEU A 9 -25.12 1.84 -2.16
N THR A 10 -25.87 2.89 -1.84
CA THR A 10 -25.39 3.97 -0.98
C THR A 10 -26.05 3.84 0.38
N ALA A 11 -25.27 3.59 1.43
CA ALA A 11 -25.67 3.87 2.79
C ALA A 11 -24.93 5.12 3.24
N VAL A 12 -25.66 6.24 3.30
CA VAL A 12 -25.07 7.54 3.68
C VAL A 12 -25.25 7.75 5.18
N LEU A 13 -24.46 7.11 6.04
CA LEU A 13 -24.34 7.62 7.42
C LEU A 13 -23.40 8.81 7.43
N LEU A 14 -23.99 10.00 7.62
CA LEU A 14 -23.30 11.28 7.63
C LEU A 14 -22.79 11.61 9.05
N ALA A 15 -21.48 11.69 9.23
CA ALA A 15 -20.95 12.59 10.25
C ALA A 15 -20.92 14.01 9.66
N SER A 16 -21.60 14.92 10.33
CA SER A 16 -21.87 16.27 9.83
C SER A 16 -21.33 17.29 10.81
N CYS A 17 -20.58 18.23 10.25
CA CYS A 17 -20.01 19.32 10.99
C CYS A 17 -20.53 20.62 10.37
N CYS A 18 -21.53 21.25 11.02
CA CYS A 18 -22.21 22.53 10.71
C CYS A 18 -23.71 22.46 10.32
N GLY A 19 -24.52 21.69 11.06
CA GLY A 19 -25.99 21.75 10.93
C GLY A 19 -26.54 21.20 9.61
N ILE A 20 -25.74 20.41 8.88
CA ILE A 20 -26.26 19.53 7.83
C ILE A 20 -26.93 18.37 8.58
N PRO A 21 -28.25 18.15 8.49
CA PRO A 21 -28.86 17.02 9.18
C PRO A 21 -28.23 15.72 8.66
N ALA A 22 -27.71 14.89 9.57
CA ALA A 22 -27.34 13.53 9.24
C ALA A 22 -28.61 12.79 8.82
N GLN A 23 -28.63 12.28 7.59
CA GLN A 23 -29.75 11.52 7.06
C GLN A 23 -29.22 10.35 6.26
N ASP A 24 -29.58 9.15 6.71
CA ASP A 24 -29.36 7.92 5.97
C ASP A 24 -30.28 7.93 4.75
N ARG A 25 -29.69 8.14 3.57
CA ARG A 25 -30.42 8.08 2.30
C ARG A 25 -29.90 6.91 1.49
N LEU A 26 -30.76 5.91 1.34
CA LEU A 26 -30.59 4.79 0.41
C LEU A 26 -30.90 5.29 -1.01
N LEU A 27 -29.88 5.66 -1.75
CA LEU A 27 -30.02 6.12 -3.13
C LEU A 27 -29.44 5.06 -4.07
N GLY A 28 -30.19 4.71 -5.11
CA GLY A 28 -29.68 3.97 -6.25
C GLY A 28 -28.78 4.84 -7.11
N ALA A 29 -28.16 4.25 -8.14
CA ALA A 29 -27.26 4.95 -9.06
C ALA A 29 -27.91 6.15 -9.78
N ASP A 30 -29.24 6.16 -9.88
CA ASP A 30 -30.03 7.25 -10.48
C ASP A 30 -30.47 8.33 -9.47
N GLY A 31 -29.98 8.26 -8.23
CA GLY A 31 -30.33 9.19 -7.15
C GLY A 31 -31.74 8.99 -6.60
N LYS A 32 -32.44 7.90 -6.94
CA LYS A 32 -33.77 7.59 -6.40
C LYS A 32 -33.70 6.65 -5.21
N PRO A 33 -34.67 6.71 -4.28
CA PRO A 33 -34.77 5.78 -3.17
C PRO A 33 -34.83 4.32 -3.65
N LEU A 34 -33.93 3.47 -3.15
CA LEU A 34 -34.01 2.03 -3.35
C LEU A 34 -35.11 1.46 -2.46
N LYS A 35 -36.28 1.16 -3.03
CA LYS A 35 -37.46 0.70 -2.27
C LYS A 35 -37.38 -0.74 -1.75
N ASN A 36 -36.48 -1.55 -2.33
CA ASN A 36 -36.41 -2.99 -2.10
C ASN A 36 -35.08 -3.43 -1.45
N ILE A 37 -34.29 -2.49 -0.95
CA ILE A 37 -33.06 -2.79 -0.21
C ILE A 37 -33.23 -2.27 1.21
N GLU A 38 -33.15 -3.17 2.18
CA GLU A 38 -33.07 -2.84 3.59
C GLU A 38 -31.60 -2.62 3.96
N VAL A 39 -31.29 -1.54 4.67
CA VAL A 39 -29.94 -1.26 5.17
C VAL A 39 -29.93 -1.41 6.68
N SER A 40 -28.93 -2.13 7.17
CA SER A 40 -28.64 -2.27 8.59
C SER A 40 -27.22 -1.78 8.86
N VAL A 41 -27.03 -1.05 9.95
CA VAL A 41 -25.74 -0.50 10.34
C VAL A 41 -25.45 -0.98 11.75
N SER A 42 -24.34 -1.70 11.92
CA SER A 42 -23.79 -1.99 13.24
C SER A 42 -22.72 -0.96 13.51
N ALA A 43 -22.83 -0.23 14.62
CA ALA A 43 -21.85 0.78 15.01
C ALA A 43 -21.50 0.63 16.49
N GLU A 44 -20.23 0.78 16.81
CA GLU A 44 -19.71 0.73 18.17
C GLU A 44 -18.63 1.80 18.37
N ALA A 45 -18.56 2.32 19.59
CA ALA A 45 -17.46 3.18 20.04
C ALA A 45 -16.49 2.31 20.84
N PRO A 46 -15.31 1.97 20.29
CA PRO A 46 -14.36 1.11 20.99
C PRO A 46 -13.89 1.76 22.29
N GLU A 47 -13.83 1.01 23.39
CA GLU A 47 -13.33 1.53 24.67
C GLU A 47 -11.88 2.07 24.56
N ALA A 48 -11.07 1.44 23.71
CA ALA A 48 -9.69 1.85 23.42
C ALA A 48 -9.59 3.16 22.61
N SER A 49 -10.66 3.60 21.95
CA SER A 49 -10.67 4.74 21.03
C SER A 49 -12.05 5.44 21.05
N PRO A 50 -12.35 6.20 22.12
CA PRO A 50 -13.69 6.75 22.34
C PRO A 50 -14.09 7.87 21.36
N GLY A 51 -13.14 8.46 20.61
CA GLY A 51 -13.39 9.40 19.53
C GLY A 51 -13.69 8.71 18.19
N MET A 52 -13.43 7.41 18.10
CA MET A 52 -13.71 6.56 16.96
C MET A 52 -15.10 5.90 17.07
N THR A 53 -15.82 5.87 15.95
CA THR A 53 -16.96 4.96 15.76
C THR A 53 -16.59 3.96 14.66
N VAL A 54 -16.52 2.69 15.02
CA VAL A 54 -16.32 1.57 14.08
C VAL A 54 -17.69 1.05 13.66
N ARG A 55 -17.84 0.69 12.39
CA ARG A 55 -19.11 0.18 11.86
C ARG A 55 -18.98 -0.75 10.68
N THR A 56 -20.04 -1.50 10.46
CA THR A 56 -20.31 -2.28 9.25
C THR A 56 -21.70 -1.93 8.73
N VAL A 57 -21.85 -1.98 7.41
CA VAL A 57 -23.11 -1.70 6.72
C VAL A 57 -23.51 -2.94 5.94
N SER A 58 -24.73 -3.42 6.17
CA SER A 58 -25.33 -4.54 5.45
C SER A 58 -26.51 -4.07 4.60
N PHE A 59 -26.54 -4.54 3.35
CA PHE A 59 -27.60 -4.30 2.38
C PHE A 59 -28.31 -5.61 2.08
N LYS A 60 -29.59 -5.71 2.45
CA LYS A 60 -30.41 -6.88 2.22
C LYS A 60 -31.43 -6.62 1.12
N ASN A 61 -31.46 -7.48 0.10
CA ASN A 61 -32.51 -7.39 -0.90
C ASN A 61 -33.82 -7.99 -0.36
N VAL A 62 -34.80 -7.13 -0.09
CA VAL A 62 -36.15 -7.51 0.35
C VAL A 62 -37.16 -7.55 -0.81
N GLY A 63 -36.69 -7.30 -2.03
CA GLY A 63 -37.48 -7.38 -3.25
C GLY A 63 -37.52 -8.79 -3.85
N PRO A 64 -38.43 -9.02 -4.82
CA PRO A 64 -38.61 -10.31 -5.47
C PRO A 64 -37.60 -10.59 -6.60
N GLU A 65 -36.81 -9.61 -7.03
CA GLU A 65 -35.90 -9.70 -8.18
C GLU A 65 -34.45 -9.42 -7.73
N PRO A 66 -33.43 -10.04 -8.37
CA PRO A 66 -32.03 -9.72 -8.11
C PRO A 66 -31.68 -8.25 -8.44
N VAL A 67 -30.75 -7.68 -7.69
CA VAL A 67 -30.22 -6.33 -7.90
C VAL A 67 -28.73 -6.42 -8.27
N ALA A 68 -28.35 -5.84 -9.41
CA ALA A 68 -26.94 -5.77 -9.80
C ALA A 68 -26.25 -4.60 -9.10
N VAL A 69 -25.27 -4.89 -8.26
CA VAL A 69 -24.52 -3.95 -7.44
C VAL A 69 -23.18 -3.67 -8.10
N SER A 70 -23.01 -2.47 -8.66
CA SER A 70 -21.74 -2.07 -9.31
C SER A 70 -20.76 -1.42 -8.34
N ALA A 71 -21.26 -0.87 -7.23
CA ALA A 71 -20.46 -0.26 -6.20
C ALA A 71 -21.24 -0.12 -4.88
N MET A 72 -20.50 0.11 -3.80
CA MET A 72 -21.01 0.28 -2.46
C MET A 72 -20.33 1.46 -1.76
N GLU A 73 -21.11 2.40 -1.22
CA GLU A 73 -20.63 3.51 -0.39
C GLU A 73 -21.18 3.35 1.02
N THR A 74 -20.30 3.46 2.03
CA THR A 74 -20.58 2.91 3.38
C THR A 74 -20.41 3.92 4.51
N SER A 75 -19.37 4.75 4.42
CA SER A 75 -19.06 5.80 5.40
C SER A 75 -18.82 7.09 4.68
N ARG A 76 -19.46 8.18 5.12
CA ARG A 76 -19.33 9.49 4.50
C ARG A 76 -19.17 10.59 5.55
N ILE A 77 -18.17 11.45 5.34
CA ILE A 77 -17.98 12.67 6.11
C ILE A 77 -18.28 13.89 5.25
N LEU A 78 -19.01 14.86 5.81
CA LEU A 78 -19.24 16.16 5.19
C LEU A 78 -18.65 17.27 6.05
N PHE A 79 -17.66 17.95 5.49
CA PHE A 79 -16.91 18.99 6.17
C PHE A 79 -17.18 20.36 5.54
N LYS A 80 -17.98 21.19 6.23
CA LYS A 80 -18.33 22.53 5.73
C LYS A 80 -17.36 23.59 6.24
N SER A 81 -16.46 24.08 5.40
CA SER A 81 -15.54 25.19 5.76
C SER A 81 -15.07 25.93 4.51
N ARG A 82 -14.65 27.19 4.68
CA ARG A 82 -14.01 27.98 3.61
C ARG A 82 -12.56 27.56 3.39
N LYS A 83 -11.83 27.25 4.45
CA LYS A 83 -10.44 26.75 4.40
C LYS A 83 -10.44 25.31 4.91
N VAL A 84 -9.94 24.40 4.10
CA VAL A 84 -9.88 22.96 4.39
C VAL A 84 -8.55 22.44 3.89
N TRP A 85 -7.95 21.57 4.68
CA TRP A 85 -6.84 20.72 4.28
C TRP A 85 -7.27 19.26 4.38
N ALA A 86 -6.58 18.40 3.63
CA ALA A 86 -6.77 16.97 3.68
C ALA A 86 -5.44 16.24 3.82
N LEU A 87 -5.50 15.07 4.44
CA LEU A 87 -4.44 14.08 4.55
C LEU A 87 -4.96 12.91 3.75
N GLU A 88 -4.27 12.63 2.66
CA GLU A 88 -4.63 11.64 1.66
C GLU A 88 -3.38 10.77 1.42
N PRO A 89 -3.09 9.80 2.32
CA PRO A 89 -1.82 9.09 2.41
C PRO A 89 -1.75 7.94 1.39
N MET A 90 -1.99 8.27 0.11
CA MET A 90 -1.94 7.37 -1.04
C MET A 90 -0.71 7.67 -1.90
N THR A 91 -0.23 6.67 -2.62
CA THR A 91 0.93 6.83 -3.51
C THR A 91 0.47 7.23 -4.92
N TYR A 92 1.05 8.31 -5.45
CA TYR A 92 0.76 8.81 -6.80
C TYR A 92 2.06 9.02 -7.58
N GLU A 93 1.98 8.84 -8.90
CA GLU A 93 3.12 9.00 -9.81
C GLU A 93 3.75 10.40 -9.76
N ASP A 94 2.92 11.44 -9.55
CA ASP A 94 3.38 12.81 -9.43
C ASP A 94 4.00 13.16 -8.07
N ARG A 95 4.05 12.20 -7.13
CA ARG A 95 4.67 12.32 -5.80
C ARG A 95 4.20 13.54 -5.03
N ARG A 96 2.94 13.92 -5.23
CA ARG A 96 2.30 15.02 -4.51
C ARG A 96 2.35 14.79 -3.00
N ASP A 97 2.45 15.86 -2.22
CA ASP A 97 2.38 15.78 -0.76
C ASP A 97 1.08 15.12 -0.32
N TRP A 98 1.13 14.24 0.68
CA TRP A 98 -0.09 13.67 1.28
C TRP A 98 -0.96 14.70 1.98
N VAL A 99 -0.39 15.84 2.39
CA VAL A 99 -1.11 16.93 3.06
C VAL A 99 -1.34 18.07 2.08
N GLN A 100 -2.60 18.32 1.73
CA GLN A 100 -2.94 19.28 0.67
C GLN A 100 -4.06 20.24 1.06
N PRO A 101 -4.06 21.49 0.56
CA PRO A 101 -5.23 22.36 0.65
C PRO A 101 -6.32 21.88 -0.30
N VAL A 102 -7.56 21.77 0.20
CA VAL A 102 -8.72 21.36 -0.59
C VAL A 102 -9.41 22.60 -1.15
N GLY A 103 -9.15 22.93 -2.42
CA GLY A 103 -9.72 24.07 -3.14
C GLY A 103 -11.11 23.82 -3.74
N PRO A 104 -11.82 24.86 -4.23
CA PRO A 104 -13.05 24.69 -5.00
C PRO A 104 -12.83 23.79 -6.22
N GLY A 105 -13.69 22.78 -6.42
CA GLY A 105 -13.56 21.85 -7.54
C GLY A 105 -12.53 20.73 -7.33
N TYR A 106 -11.91 20.65 -6.14
CA TYR A 106 -10.99 19.56 -5.79
C TYR A 106 -11.66 18.20 -5.94
N HIS A 107 -10.94 17.26 -6.53
CA HIS A 107 -11.29 15.85 -6.59
C HIS A 107 -10.01 15.02 -6.59
N GLN A 108 -9.98 14.03 -5.71
CA GLN A 108 -8.95 12.99 -5.68
C GLN A 108 -9.61 11.68 -5.27
N ASP A 109 -9.32 10.59 -5.98
CA ASP A 109 -10.04 9.33 -5.80
C ASP A 109 -9.58 8.53 -4.57
N ASN A 110 -8.30 8.66 -4.20
CA ASN A 110 -7.67 7.89 -3.12
C ASN A 110 -7.93 6.38 -3.24
N PHE A 111 -7.66 5.82 -4.42
CA PHE A 111 -7.71 4.37 -4.66
C PHE A 111 -6.56 3.67 -3.93
N LEU A 112 -6.89 2.67 -3.11
CA LEU A 112 -5.91 1.86 -2.37
C LEU A 112 -5.26 0.74 -3.20
N GLY A 113 -5.71 0.53 -4.43
CA GLY A 113 -5.05 -0.40 -5.35
C GLY A 113 -3.88 0.25 -6.10
N MET A 114 -3.39 -0.44 -7.13
CA MET A 114 -2.40 0.12 -8.06
C MET A 114 -3.06 1.16 -8.97
N SER A 115 -2.54 2.39 -8.94
CA SER A 115 -2.99 3.53 -9.74
C SER A 115 -2.07 3.82 -10.94
N ALA A 116 -0.80 3.41 -10.85
CA ALA A 116 0.20 3.40 -11.93
C ALA A 116 1.28 2.36 -11.60
N SER A 117 2.20 2.08 -12.54
CA SER A 117 3.36 1.19 -12.28
C SER A 117 4.13 1.73 -11.08
N ASP A 118 4.36 0.91 -10.04
CA ASP A 118 4.96 1.28 -8.73
C ASP A 118 4.08 2.09 -7.76
N TYR A 119 2.97 2.65 -8.21
CA TYR A 119 2.17 3.57 -7.40
C TYR A 119 0.84 2.95 -7.02
N GLY A 120 0.74 2.54 -5.75
CA GLY A 120 -0.50 2.06 -5.17
C GLY A 120 -0.42 1.99 -3.65
N GLY A 121 -1.50 1.54 -3.04
CA GLY A 121 -1.60 1.41 -1.60
C GLY A 121 -1.61 2.76 -0.88
N GLY A 122 -1.35 2.68 0.43
CA GLY A 122 -1.44 3.83 1.33
C GLY A 122 -1.98 3.42 2.69
N THR A 123 -2.07 4.39 3.60
CA THR A 123 -2.81 4.17 4.86
C THR A 123 -4.30 4.26 4.54
N PRO A 124 -5.16 3.33 4.96
CA PRO A 124 -6.55 3.24 4.52
C PRO A 124 -7.47 4.25 5.24
N LEU A 125 -7.09 5.52 5.26
CA LEU A 125 -7.84 6.62 5.87
C LEU A 125 -7.65 7.92 5.07
N VAL A 126 -8.61 8.82 5.24
CA VAL A 126 -8.51 10.23 4.83
C VAL A 126 -8.93 11.10 6.00
N SER A 127 -8.21 12.18 6.23
CA SER A 127 -8.61 13.22 7.19
C SER A 127 -8.88 14.53 6.47
N VAL A 128 -9.95 15.23 6.84
CA VAL A 128 -10.25 16.60 6.38
C VAL A 128 -10.41 17.52 7.59
N TRP A 129 -9.68 18.64 7.60
CA TRP A 129 -9.65 19.51 8.77
C TRP A 129 -9.53 21.00 8.44
N ASN A 130 -9.73 21.81 9.49
CA ASN A 130 -9.34 23.21 9.56
C ASN A 130 -8.68 23.49 10.92
N ALA A 131 -8.47 24.75 11.28
CA ALA A 131 -7.84 25.09 12.57
C ALA A 131 -8.63 24.63 13.81
N ASP A 132 -9.92 24.35 13.66
CA ASP A 132 -10.83 24.11 14.80
C ASP A 132 -11.14 22.61 14.97
N ARG A 133 -11.18 21.84 13.87
CA ARG A 133 -11.72 20.48 13.87
C ARG A 133 -11.19 19.62 12.72
N CYS A 134 -11.22 18.32 12.93
CA CYS A 134 -10.85 17.28 11.98
C CYS A 134 -11.94 16.21 11.91
N LEU A 135 -12.25 15.74 10.71
CA LEU A 135 -13.02 14.51 10.49
C LEU A 135 -12.15 13.53 9.73
N THR A 136 -12.08 12.30 10.21
CA THR A 136 -11.32 11.22 9.57
C THR A 136 -12.25 10.06 9.25
N VAL A 137 -12.07 9.44 8.09
CA VAL A 137 -12.82 8.28 7.64
C VAL A 137 -11.89 7.26 7.01
N GLY A 138 -12.14 5.97 7.22
CA GLY A 138 -11.28 4.92 6.68
C GLY A 138 -11.76 3.51 6.95
N LEU A 139 -10.88 2.53 6.75
CA LEU A 139 -11.09 1.12 7.06
C LEU A 139 -10.28 0.70 8.30
N VAL A 140 -10.80 -0.28 9.04
CA VAL A 140 -10.09 -0.94 10.15
C VAL A 140 -9.81 -2.42 9.86
N GLU A 141 -9.69 -2.77 8.58
CA GLU A 141 -9.41 -4.13 8.15
C GLU A 141 -7.95 -4.48 8.44
N PRO A 142 -7.65 -5.70 8.93
CA PRO A 142 -6.29 -6.12 9.27
C PRO A 142 -5.42 -6.39 8.03
N CYS A 143 -6.03 -6.49 6.86
CA CYS A 143 -5.36 -6.65 5.58
C CYS A 143 -5.86 -5.58 4.59
N LEU A 144 -5.02 -5.26 3.62
CA LEU A 144 -5.36 -4.30 2.58
C LEU A 144 -6.65 -4.71 1.87
N ARG A 145 -7.55 -3.73 1.70
CA ARG A 145 -8.74 -3.87 0.86
C ARG A 145 -8.69 -2.88 -0.29
N ILE A 146 -9.01 -3.38 -1.49
CA ILE A 146 -9.08 -2.57 -2.69
C ILE A 146 -10.39 -1.77 -2.68
N VAL A 147 -10.32 -0.53 -2.16
CA VAL A 147 -11.38 0.47 -2.12
C VAL A 147 -10.83 1.84 -2.53
N SER A 148 -11.71 2.79 -2.84
CA SER A 148 -11.37 4.21 -2.97
C SER A 148 -11.92 4.98 -1.77
N ILE A 149 -11.24 6.06 -1.37
CA ILE A 149 -11.74 7.02 -0.37
C ILE A 149 -11.81 8.43 -0.98
N PRO A 150 -12.64 8.65 -2.02
CA PRO A 150 -12.56 9.87 -2.79
C PRO A 150 -12.86 11.12 -1.95
N VAL A 151 -12.01 12.12 -2.07
CA VAL A 151 -12.23 13.48 -1.57
C VAL A 151 -12.76 14.34 -2.69
N THR A 152 -13.90 14.99 -2.47
CA THR A 152 -14.43 15.98 -3.41
C THR A 152 -14.80 17.27 -2.71
N ARG A 153 -14.74 18.40 -3.43
CA ARG A 153 -15.20 19.69 -2.90
C ARG A 153 -16.16 20.41 -3.82
N LYS A 154 -17.37 20.67 -3.31
CA LYS A 154 -18.42 21.46 -3.96
C LYS A 154 -18.75 22.68 -3.11
N GLY A 155 -18.39 23.86 -3.62
CA GLY A 155 -18.50 25.11 -2.86
C GLY A 155 -17.66 25.08 -1.57
N ASN A 156 -18.33 25.19 -0.43
CA ASN A 156 -17.69 25.15 0.90
C ASN A 156 -17.90 23.81 1.62
N VAL A 157 -18.32 22.76 0.92
CA VAL A 157 -18.47 21.42 1.49
C VAL A 157 -17.45 20.51 0.83
N THR A 158 -16.55 19.99 1.66
CA THR A 158 -15.68 18.87 1.31
C THR A 158 -16.36 17.58 1.75
N GLU A 159 -16.32 16.56 0.92
CA GLU A 159 -16.84 15.22 1.16
C GLU A 159 -15.70 14.23 1.07
N ALA A 160 -15.65 13.25 1.98
CA ALA A 160 -14.89 12.03 1.79
C ALA A 160 -15.79 10.81 2.05
N VAL A 161 -15.67 9.77 1.23
CA VAL A 161 -16.54 8.58 1.31
C VAL A 161 -15.75 7.30 1.10
N VAL A 162 -15.99 6.27 1.91
CA VAL A 162 -15.43 4.92 1.67
C VAL A 162 -16.27 4.22 0.62
N ARG A 163 -15.64 3.89 -0.50
CA ARG A 163 -16.29 3.37 -1.70
C ARG A 163 -15.62 2.08 -2.19
N LYS A 164 -16.40 1.01 -2.35
CA LYS A 164 -15.98 -0.22 -3.01
C LYS A 164 -16.63 -0.31 -4.38
N ASP A 165 -15.85 -0.19 -5.44
CA ASP A 165 -16.28 -0.51 -6.80
C ASP A 165 -16.05 -2.00 -7.09
N TYR A 166 -16.98 -2.58 -7.87
CA TYR A 166 -16.89 -3.94 -8.38
C TYR A 166 -16.64 -3.88 -9.88
N GLU A 167 -15.56 -4.53 -10.34
CA GLU A 167 -15.23 -4.60 -11.77
C GLU A 167 -16.37 -5.25 -12.56
N GLU A 168 -16.90 -6.36 -12.04
CA GLU A 168 -18.13 -6.99 -12.50
C GLU A 168 -19.23 -6.82 -11.44
N PRO A 169 -20.44 -6.39 -11.82
CA PRO A 169 -21.52 -6.18 -10.85
C PRO A 169 -21.85 -7.46 -10.06
N VAL A 170 -21.91 -7.33 -8.73
CA VAL A 170 -22.36 -8.41 -7.85
C VAL A 170 -23.88 -8.52 -7.94
N LEU A 171 -24.41 -9.70 -8.25
CA LEU A 171 -25.86 -9.93 -8.23
C LEU A 171 -26.31 -10.26 -6.81
N LEU A 172 -27.06 -9.34 -6.20
CA LEU A 172 -27.70 -9.51 -4.90
C LEU A 172 -29.12 -10.06 -5.09
N GLY A 173 -29.29 -11.37 -4.93
CA GLY A 173 -30.56 -12.08 -5.08
C GLY A 173 -31.58 -11.79 -3.98
N PRO A 174 -32.87 -12.17 -4.16
CA PRO A 174 -33.90 -12.01 -3.13
C PRO A 174 -33.52 -12.66 -1.80
N GLY A 175 -33.54 -11.89 -0.71
CA GLY A 175 -33.19 -12.32 0.64
C GLY A 175 -31.69 -12.32 0.96
N GLU A 176 -30.81 -12.18 -0.04
CA GLU A 176 -29.36 -12.13 0.15
C GLU A 176 -28.92 -10.82 0.79
N VAL A 177 -27.76 -10.87 1.46
CA VAL A 177 -27.16 -9.75 2.19
C VAL A 177 -25.75 -9.52 1.68
N LEU A 178 -25.45 -8.28 1.30
CA LEU A 178 -24.11 -7.79 1.01
C LEU A 178 -23.63 -6.95 2.18
N THR A 179 -22.46 -7.24 2.74
CA THR A 179 -21.91 -6.51 3.90
C THR A 179 -20.60 -5.81 3.55
N SER A 180 -20.43 -4.59 4.06
CA SER A 180 -19.21 -3.81 3.90
C SER A 180 -18.04 -4.35 4.70
N TYR A 181 -16.83 -3.95 4.30
CA TYR A 181 -15.68 -3.97 5.21
C TYR A 181 -15.94 -3.11 6.45
N ALA A 182 -15.27 -3.45 7.55
CA ALA A 182 -15.29 -2.65 8.75
C ALA A 182 -14.62 -1.29 8.49
N ASN A 183 -15.36 -0.23 8.78
CA ASN A 183 -14.96 1.15 8.50
C ASN A 183 -15.18 2.02 9.73
N PHE A 184 -14.56 3.19 9.75
CA PHE A 184 -14.62 4.07 10.91
C PHE A 184 -14.82 5.53 10.53
N ILE A 185 -15.32 6.31 11.50
CA ILE A 185 -15.16 7.77 11.53
C ILE A 185 -14.53 8.16 12.87
N ILE A 186 -13.63 9.13 12.85
CA ILE A 186 -13.15 9.85 14.03
C ILE A 186 -13.54 11.32 13.93
N GLU A 187 -14.06 11.87 15.02
CA GLU A 187 -14.23 13.32 15.19
C GLU A 187 -13.13 13.86 16.11
N GLY A 188 -12.25 14.68 15.53
CA GLY A 188 -11.11 15.27 16.23
C GLY A 188 -11.14 16.79 16.27
N THR A 189 -10.22 17.37 17.04
CA THR A 189 -9.98 18.82 17.12
C THR A 189 -8.66 19.19 16.46
N GLY A 190 -8.61 20.34 15.79
CA GLY A 190 -7.39 20.80 15.14
C GLY A 190 -7.04 19.97 13.90
N ASP A 191 -5.80 19.51 13.81
CA ASP A 191 -5.27 18.79 12.65
C ASP A 191 -5.50 17.27 12.69
N PHE A 192 -4.88 16.55 11.74
CA PHE A 192 -5.02 15.11 11.57
C PHE A 192 -4.18 14.27 12.56
N PHE A 193 -3.22 14.84 13.30
CA PHE A 193 -2.30 14.03 14.11
C PHE A 193 -3.03 13.25 15.21
N GLY A 194 -4.02 13.87 15.85
CA GLY A 194 -4.86 13.22 16.86
C GLY A 194 -5.60 12.00 16.29
N PRO A 195 -6.46 12.19 15.27
CA PRO A 195 -7.18 11.09 14.64
C PRO A 195 -6.29 9.99 14.04
N VAL A 196 -5.14 10.33 13.44
CA VAL A 196 -4.20 9.32 12.93
C VAL A 196 -3.56 8.51 14.05
N ARG A 197 -3.24 9.15 15.18
CA ARG A 197 -2.77 8.43 16.38
C ARG A 197 -3.82 7.49 16.93
N GLU A 198 -5.07 7.96 17.07
CA GLU A 198 -6.18 7.15 17.55
C GLU A 198 -6.46 5.95 16.61
N PHE A 199 -6.40 6.15 15.30
CA PHE A 199 -6.44 5.05 14.33
C PHE A 199 -5.32 4.03 14.56
N SER A 200 -4.08 4.49 14.73
CA SER A 200 -2.94 3.60 14.97
C SER A 200 -3.08 2.81 16.27
N GLU A 201 -3.53 3.46 17.35
CA GLU A 201 -3.80 2.83 18.65
C GLU A 201 -4.90 1.78 18.55
N TYR A 202 -5.98 2.07 17.80
CA TYR A 202 -7.03 1.10 17.51
C TYR A 202 -6.48 -0.14 16.79
N MET A 203 -5.75 0.04 15.69
CA MET A 203 -5.21 -1.08 14.90
C MET A 203 -4.23 -1.93 15.71
N GLN A 204 -3.47 -1.32 16.61
CA GLN A 204 -2.59 -2.01 17.55
C GLN A 204 -3.36 -2.82 18.60
N ALA A 205 -4.36 -2.20 19.24
CA ALA A 205 -5.09 -2.80 20.35
C ALA A 205 -6.09 -3.88 19.92
N VAL A 206 -6.78 -3.66 18.80
CA VAL A 206 -7.89 -4.52 18.35
C VAL A 206 -7.44 -5.50 17.26
N ASN A 207 -6.68 -5.05 16.28
CA ASN A 207 -6.22 -5.90 15.18
C ASN A 207 -4.84 -6.53 15.43
N GLY A 208 -4.14 -6.15 16.51
CA GLY A 208 -2.83 -6.69 16.84
C GLY A 208 -1.72 -6.29 15.87
N ILE A 209 -1.92 -5.26 15.05
CA ILE A 209 -0.90 -4.76 14.13
C ILE A 209 0.15 -4.01 14.94
N GLN A 210 1.31 -4.63 15.14
CA GLN A 210 2.42 -4.06 15.90
C GLN A 210 3.56 -3.73 14.94
N ALA A 211 4.06 -2.49 14.99
CA ALA A 211 5.30 -2.17 14.30
C ALA A 211 6.46 -2.92 14.98
N PRO A 212 7.41 -3.48 14.21
CA PRO A 212 8.60 -4.06 14.80
C PRO A 212 9.38 -2.99 15.57
N VAL A 213 9.91 -3.36 16.74
CA VAL A 213 10.77 -2.46 17.52
C VAL A 213 12.05 -2.25 16.74
N SER A 214 12.35 -1.00 16.37
CA SER A 214 13.63 -0.66 15.76
C SER A 214 14.77 -0.91 16.77
N PRO A 215 15.77 -1.75 16.45
CA PRO A 215 16.93 -1.92 17.31
C PRO A 215 17.74 -0.62 17.35
N ASP A 216 18.53 -0.41 18.41
CA ASP A 216 19.36 0.80 18.57
C ASP A 216 20.25 1.07 17.35
N GLU A 217 20.74 0.01 16.72
CA GLU A 217 21.61 0.03 15.55
C GLU A 217 20.93 0.57 14.29
N ALA A 218 19.60 0.63 14.25
CA ALA A 218 18.85 1.23 13.14
C ALA A 218 19.01 2.76 13.09
N TYR A 219 19.45 3.38 14.19
CA TYR A 219 19.73 4.82 14.28
C TYR A 219 21.20 5.14 14.01
N ASP A 220 22.05 4.12 13.83
CA ASP A 220 23.47 4.34 13.54
C ASP A 220 23.68 4.93 12.13
N PRO A 221 24.66 5.84 11.98
CA PRO A 221 24.97 6.43 10.68
C PRO A 221 25.53 5.40 9.70
N VAL A 222 25.06 5.49 8.46
CA VAL A 222 25.40 4.59 7.34
C VAL A 222 26.16 5.36 6.27
N TRP A 223 27.29 4.81 5.82
CA TRP A 223 27.98 5.29 4.62
C TRP A 223 27.55 4.45 3.41
N CYS A 224 27.17 5.09 2.31
CA CYS A 224 26.63 4.42 1.13
C CYS A 224 27.57 4.53 -0.07
N ALA A 225 27.89 3.39 -0.66
CA ALA A 225 28.81 3.27 -1.80
C ALA A 225 28.20 3.75 -3.14
N TRP A 226 26.91 4.12 -3.19
CA TRP A 226 26.24 4.61 -4.41
C TRP A 226 26.95 5.82 -5.04
N GLY A 227 27.75 6.57 -4.29
CA GLY A 227 28.60 7.63 -4.85
C GLY A 227 29.61 7.15 -5.92
N TYR A 228 29.91 5.84 -5.97
CA TYR A 228 30.70 5.20 -7.04
C TYR A 228 29.85 4.65 -8.19
N GLU A 229 28.52 4.72 -8.05
CA GLU A 229 27.53 4.16 -8.98
C GLU A 229 27.81 2.67 -9.29
N ARG A 230 27.25 2.20 -10.41
CA ARG A 230 27.30 0.78 -10.82
C ARG A 230 28.67 0.27 -11.21
N GLN A 231 29.70 1.11 -11.21
CA GLN A 231 31.04 0.76 -11.69
C GLN A 231 32.07 0.68 -10.57
N PHE A 232 31.63 0.69 -9.31
CA PHE A 232 32.53 0.53 -8.18
C PHE A 232 33.35 -0.76 -8.27
N THR A 233 34.54 -0.71 -7.67
CA THR A 233 35.41 -1.86 -7.45
C THR A 233 35.51 -2.18 -5.96
N VAL A 234 35.78 -3.45 -5.65
CA VAL A 234 36.01 -3.91 -4.27
C VAL A 234 37.10 -3.09 -3.58
N ASP A 235 38.18 -2.76 -4.30
CA ASP A 235 39.32 -2.02 -3.75
C ASP A 235 38.98 -0.54 -3.46
N GLU A 236 38.13 0.11 -4.26
CA GLU A 236 37.68 1.49 -3.97
C GLU A 236 36.89 1.57 -2.68
N VAL A 237 35.98 0.61 -2.46
CA VAL A 237 35.19 0.56 -1.22
C VAL A 237 36.11 0.27 -0.03
N ILE A 238 36.98 -0.74 -0.13
CA ILE A 238 37.95 -1.08 0.93
C ILE A 238 38.87 0.12 1.25
N GLY A 239 39.38 0.80 0.23
CA GLY A 239 40.26 1.96 0.37
C GLY A 239 39.59 3.16 1.07
N THR A 240 38.26 3.19 1.08
CA THR A 240 37.47 4.27 1.70
C THR A 240 37.15 4.01 3.17
N LEU A 241 37.18 2.74 3.62
CA LEU A 241 36.87 2.34 4.99
C LEU A 241 37.60 3.14 6.08
N PRO A 242 38.91 3.49 5.95
CA PRO A 242 39.58 4.30 6.96
C PRO A 242 38.90 5.65 7.20
N LYS A 243 38.40 6.29 6.13
CA LYS A 243 37.66 7.55 6.23
C LYS A 243 36.27 7.35 6.81
N VAL A 244 35.60 6.25 6.45
CA VAL A 244 34.29 5.87 7.01
C VAL A 244 34.39 5.74 8.54
N VAL A 245 35.42 5.04 9.02
CA VAL A 245 35.70 4.90 10.46
C VAL A 245 36.04 6.26 11.11
N GLU A 246 36.89 7.07 10.47
CA GLU A 246 37.27 8.40 10.97
C GLU A 246 36.06 9.31 11.18
N LEU A 247 35.07 9.24 10.27
CA LEU A 247 33.84 10.04 10.33
C LEU A 247 32.79 9.48 11.31
N GLY A 248 33.04 8.31 11.90
CA GLY A 248 32.19 7.73 12.95
C GLY A 248 30.98 6.94 12.44
N PHE A 249 30.94 6.58 11.14
CA PHE A 249 29.94 5.66 10.61
C PHE A 249 30.03 4.28 11.27
N LYS A 250 28.92 3.54 11.30
CA LYS A 250 28.85 2.17 11.84
C LYS A 250 28.50 1.12 10.79
N TRP A 251 27.86 1.56 9.72
CA TRP A 251 27.42 0.71 8.61
C TRP A 251 28.04 1.16 7.29
N VAL A 252 28.28 0.18 6.42
CA VAL A 252 28.65 0.36 5.02
C VAL A 252 27.58 -0.31 4.17
N ASP A 253 26.92 0.47 3.32
CA ASP A 253 26.02 -0.03 2.29
C ASP A 253 26.82 -0.23 1.00
N VAL A 254 26.97 -1.49 0.60
CA VAL A 254 27.47 -1.88 -0.72
C VAL A 254 26.30 -1.81 -1.70
N ASP A 255 26.40 -0.93 -2.70
CA ASP A 255 25.27 -0.54 -3.52
C ASP A 255 25.15 -1.32 -4.85
N ASP A 256 24.17 -0.93 -5.68
CA ASP A 256 23.90 -1.52 -7.01
C ASP A 256 25.16 -1.58 -7.89
N GLY A 257 25.33 -2.69 -8.62
CA GLY A 257 26.39 -2.90 -9.61
C GLY A 257 27.31 -4.09 -9.34
N PHE A 258 27.02 -4.89 -8.31
CA PHE A 258 27.80 -6.10 -8.03
C PHE A 258 27.35 -7.31 -8.86
N GLN A 259 26.06 -7.33 -9.20
CA GLN A 259 25.37 -8.44 -9.84
C GLN A 259 25.61 -8.51 -11.35
N ILE A 260 25.25 -9.63 -11.98
CA ILE A 260 25.21 -9.76 -13.45
C ILE A 260 24.08 -8.89 -14.02
N CYS A 261 22.86 -9.07 -13.50
CA CYS A 261 21.68 -8.23 -13.72
C CYS A 261 20.61 -8.57 -12.65
N GLU A 262 19.51 -7.83 -12.62
CA GLU A 262 18.33 -8.19 -11.84
C GLU A 262 17.88 -9.61 -12.19
N GLY A 263 17.66 -10.46 -11.18
CA GLY A 263 17.34 -11.88 -11.37
C GLY A 263 18.57 -12.79 -11.44
N ASP A 264 19.74 -12.31 -11.85
CA ASP A 264 21.00 -13.05 -11.82
C ASP A 264 21.96 -12.43 -10.80
N TRP A 265 21.64 -12.65 -9.53
CA TRP A 265 22.25 -11.98 -8.37
C TRP A 265 23.69 -12.41 -8.03
N GLN A 266 24.32 -13.27 -8.84
CA GLN A 266 25.73 -13.62 -8.67
C GLN A 266 26.63 -12.46 -9.11
N THR A 267 27.87 -12.45 -8.65
CA THR A 267 28.84 -11.41 -8.99
C THR A 267 29.15 -11.37 -10.48
N ASN A 268 29.19 -10.17 -11.06
CA ASN A 268 29.76 -9.96 -12.39
C ASN A 268 31.30 -10.12 -12.40
N ASP A 269 31.88 -10.14 -13.60
CA ASP A 269 33.33 -10.35 -13.81
C ASP A 269 34.22 -9.32 -13.10
N ARG A 270 33.74 -8.09 -12.90
CA ARG A 270 34.51 -7.03 -12.24
C ARG A 270 34.66 -7.30 -10.74
N ILE A 271 33.60 -7.78 -10.10
CA ILE A 271 33.62 -8.13 -8.68
C ILE A 271 34.31 -9.48 -8.46
N GLY A 272 34.01 -10.45 -9.33
CA GLY A 272 34.54 -11.81 -9.24
C GLY A 272 33.94 -12.63 -8.09
N PRO A 273 34.14 -13.96 -8.10
CA PRO A 273 33.41 -14.89 -7.23
C PRO A 273 33.66 -14.68 -5.73
N ASP A 274 34.86 -14.23 -5.35
CA ASP A 274 35.23 -13.98 -3.96
C ASP A 274 35.09 -12.50 -3.55
N GLY A 275 34.70 -11.62 -4.49
CA GLY A 275 34.76 -10.17 -4.30
C GLY A 275 33.87 -9.67 -3.17
N MET A 276 32.64 -10.18 -3.09
CA MET A 276 31.67 -9.77 -2.08
C MET A 276 32.06 -10.27 -0.69
N ARG A 277 32.57 -11.50 -0.58
CA ARG A 277 33.08 -12.03 0.69
C ARG A 277 34.33 -11.29 1.16
N ARG A 278 35.25 -10.98 0.26
CA ARG A 278 36.43 -10.16 0.57
C ARG A 278 36.03 -8.77 1.08
N LEU A 279 34.97 -8.21 0.50
CA LEU A 279 34.48 -6.89 0.87
C LEU A 279 33.87 -6.87 2.27
N THR A 280 32.98 -7.82 2.60
CA THR A 280 32.39 -7.94 3.94
C THR A 280 33.44 -8.23 5.01
N ASP A 281 34.38 -9.15 4.75
CA ASP A 281 35.48 -9.45 5.68
C ASP A 281 36.30 -8.18 6.01
N ALA A 282 36.56 -7.32 5.01
CA ALA A 282 37.28 -6.07 5.20
C ALA A 282 36.46 -5.03 5.99
N ILE A 283 35.14 -4.92 5.72
CA ILE A 283 34.21 -4.05 6.46
C ILE A 283 34.18 -4.47 7.94
N HIS A 284 34.01 -5.78 8.21
CA HIS A 284 33.99 -6.33 9.57
C HIS A 284 35.34 -6.15 10.27
N ALA A 285 36.46 -6.34 9.58
CA ALA A 285 37.80 -6.10 10.13
C ALA A 285 38.03 -4.62 10.53
N ALA A 286 37.32 -3.68 9.89
CA ALA A 286 37.31 -2.27 10.28
C ALA A 286 36.36 -1.96 11.45
N GLY A 287 35.66 -2.97 12.00
CA GLY A 287 34.70 -2.81 13.09
C GLY A 287 33.35 -2.21 12.65
N LEU A 288 33.04 -2.29 11.35
CA LEU A 288 31.80 -1.80 10.75
C LEU A 288 30.89 -3.00 10.43
N LYS A 289 29.61 -2.71 10.17
CA LYS A 289 28.65 -3.69 9.62
C LYS A 289 28.40 -3.46 8.14
N ALA A 290 28.07 -4.51 7.41
CA ALA A 290 27.86 -4.49 5.98
C ALA A 290 26.37 -4.69 5.63
N LYS A 291 25.80 -3.82 4.80
CA LYS A 291 24.52 -4.07 4.12
C LYS A 291 24.73 -4.16 2.62
N LEU A 292 23.88 -4.95 1.97
CA LEU A 292 23.88 -5.10 0.52
C LEU A 292 22.61 -4.47 -0.08
N TRP A 293 22.77 -3.65 -1.11
CA TRP A 293 21.65 -3.20 -1.94
C TRP A 293 21.03 -4.39 -2.67
N TRP A 294 19.70 -4.46 -2.67
CA TRP A 294 18.98 -5.50 -3.38
C TRP A 294 17.58 -5.02 -3.77
N ALA A 295 17.22 -5.22 -5.03
CA ALA A 295 15.86 -5.07 -5.52
C ALA A 295 15.20 -6.45 -5.67
N PRO A 296 14.59 -7.01 -4.61
CA PRO A 296 13.96 -8.31 -4.68
C PRO A 296 12.80 -8.30 -5.67
N LEU A 297 12.42 -9.50 -6.12
CA LEU A 297 11.30 -9.71 -7.05
C LEU A 297 11.48 -9.06 -8.43
N LEU A 298 12.68 -8.58 -8.77
CA LEU A 298 13.01 -8.15 -10.13
C LEU A 298 13.82 -9.22 -10.85
N ALA A 299 13.49 -9.42 -12.12
CA ALA A 299 14.31 -10.19 -13.05
C ALA A 299 14.32 -9.55 -14.43
N ASP A 300 15.52 -9.30 -14.98
CA ASP A 300 15.71 -8.87 -16.36
C ASP A 300 15.12 -9.92 -17.30
N SER A 301 14.44 -9.49 -18.36
CA SER A 301 13.86 -10.38 -19.38
C SER A 301 14.85 -11.37 -20.02
N THR A 302 16.15 -11.07 -19.94
CA THR A 302 17.26 -11.88 -20.46
C THR A 302 18.00 -12.69 -19.40
N SER A 303 17.62 -12.56 -18.12
CA SER A 303 18.23 -13.28 -17.00
C SER A 303 18.05 -14.79 -17.11
N ARG A 304 18.97 -15.55 -16.50
CA ARG A 304 18.81 -17.00 -16.35
C ARG A 304 17.64 -17.34 -15.47
N ALA A 305 17.35 -16.55 -14.44
CA ALA A 305 16.16 -16.73 -13.61
C ALA A 305 14.87 -16.77 -14.45
N VAL A 306 14.71 -15.85 -15.41
CA VAL A 306 13.55 -15.85 -16.33
C VAL A 306 13.55 -17.08 -17.24
N ALA A 307 14.71 -17.46 -17.79
CA ALA A 307 14.82 -18.58 -18.72
C ALA A 307 14.60 -19.95 -18.05
N GLU A 308 15.07 -20.12 -16.82
CA GLU A 308 15.04 -21.38 -16.07
C GLU A 308 13.75 -21.53 -15.23
N HIS A 309 13.16 -20.41 -14.79
CA HIS A 309 12.00 -20.36 -13.91
C HIS A 309 10.92 -19.37 -14.39
N PRO A 310 10.40 -19.51 -15.62
CA PRO A 310 9.38 -18.60 -16.16
C PRO A 310 8.08 -18.62 -15.35
N GLU A 311 7.81 -19.69 -14.59
CA GLU A 311 6.65 -19.81 -13.71
C GLU A 311 6.63 -18.76 -12.58
N MET A 312 7.77 -18.14 -12.26
CA MET A 312 7.88 -17.12 -11.21
C MET A 312 7.27 -15.77 -11.58
N MET A 313 7.08 -15.47 -12.87
CA MET A 313 6.65 -14.14 -13.31
C MET A 313 5.22 -13.82 -12.84
N LEU A 314 4.98 -12.58 -12.41
CA LEU A 314 3.63 -12.07 -12.21
C LEU A 314 2.99 -11.83 -13.58
N ILE A 315 1.81 -12.42 -13.79
CA ILE A 315 1.08 -12.33 -15.07
C ILE A 315 -0.13 -11.40 -14.91
N GLN A 316 -0.24 -10.41 -15.79
CA GLN A 316 -1.38 -9.49 -15.83
C GLN A 316 -2.60 -10.16 -16.47
N LYS A 317 -3.77 -9.50 -16.34
CA LYS A 317 -5.06 -10.02 -16.87
C LYS A 317 -5.05 -10.27 -18.38
N ASP A 318 -4.26 -9.50 -19.14
CA ASP A 318 -4.13 -9.65 -20.59
C ASP A 318 -3.09 -10.70 -21.02
N GLY A 319 -2.44 -11.35 -20.05
CA GLY A 319 -1.41 -12.36 -20.26
C GLY A 319 0.01 -11.81 -20.42
N SER A 320 0.20 -10.49 -20.35
CA SER A 320 1.54 -9.89 -20.32
C SER A 320 2.22 -10.04 -18.96
N HIS A 321 3.53 -9.89 -18.91
CA HIS A 321 4.28 -9.83 -17.64
C HIS A 321 4.12 -8.45 -17.02
N GLU A 322 4.07 -8.38 -15.69
CA GLU A 322 4.14 -7.09 -14.98
C GLU A 322 5.54 -6.49 -15.14
N PHE A 323 5.59 -5.26 -15.64
CA PHE A 323 6.84 -4.60 -16.02
C PHE A 323 7.21 -3.47 -15.05
N VAL A 324 8.44 -3.54 -14.55
CA VAL A 324 9.06 -2.56 -13.68
C VAL A 324 9.99 -1.67 -14.50
N SER A 325 9.49 -0.50 -14.85
CA SER A 325 10.13 0.39 -15.82
C SER A 325 11.48 0.96 -15.38
N TRP A 326 11.70 1.18 -14.09
CA TRP A 326 12.95 1.77 -13.60
C TRP A 326 14.18 0.87 -13.81
N TRP A 327 13.99 -0.45 -13.73
CA TRP A 327 15.03 -1.47 -13.88
C TRP A 327 14.91 -2.28 -15.18
N ASP A 328 14.03 -1.88 -16.10
CA ASP A 328 13.75 -2.64 -17.34
C ASP A 328 13.53 -4.14 -17.09
N SER A 329 12.80 -4.45 -16.02
CA SER A 329 12.70 -5.79 -15.45
C SER A 329 11.25 -6.28 -15.39
N TRP A 330 11.07 -7.58 -15.36
CA TRP A 330 9.80 -8.21 -15.03
C TRP A 330 9.68 -8.41 -13.51
N TYR A 331 8.45 -8.36 -13.01
CA TYR A 331 8.16 -8.59 -11.60
C TYR A 331 7.89 -10.07 -11.33
N LEU A 332 8.52 -10.61 -10.28
CA LEU A 332 8.28 -11.95 -9.77
C LEU A 332 7.05 -11.93 -8.87
N SER A 333 6.18 -12.92 -9.00
CA SER A 333 5.02 -13.08 -8.13
C SER A 333 5.45 -13.37 -6.69
N PRO A 334 5.12 -12.52 -5.71
CA PRO A 334 5.50 -12.72 -4.31
C PRO A 334 4.76 -13.88 -3.63
N VAL A 335 3.78 -14.49 -4.31
CA VAL A 335 2.95 -15.59 -3.80
C VAL A 335 3.25 -16.91 -4.49
N ASN A 336 4.12 -16.92 -5.49
CA ASN A 336 4.52 -18.12 -6.20
C ASN A 336 5.65 -18.85 -5.45
N GLN A 337 5.48 -20.16 -5.21
CA GLN A 337 6.45 -20.96 -4.44
C GLN A 337 7.86 -20.96 -5.07
N ALA A 338 7.96 -20.97 -6.41
CA ALA A 338 9.26 -20.91 -7.07
C ALA A 338 9.98 -19.59 -6.79
N SER A 339 9.24 -18.47 -6.75
CA SER A 339 9.79 -17.16 -6.38
C SER A 339 10.27 -17.14 -4.93
N TRP A 340 9.56 -17.82 -4.01
CA TRP A 340 10.01 -17.98 -2.62
C TRP A 340 11.31 -18.77 -2.52
N ASP A 341 11.39 -19.92 -3.20
CA ASP A 341 12.57 -20.79 -3.15
C ASP A 341 13.80 -20.10 -3.77
N PHE A 342 13.61 -19.42 -4.91
CA PHE A 342 14.63 -18.60 -5.55
C PHE A 342 15.13 -17.48 -4.62
N THR A 343 14.19 -16.72 -4.05
CA THR A 343 14.49 -15.60 -3.14
C THR A 343 15.22 -16.08 -1.89
N ALA A 344 14.82 -17.22 -1.32
CA ALA A 344 15.49 -17.82 -0.17
C ALA A 344 16.96 -18.19 -0.48
N GLY A 345 17.22 -18.76 -1.66
CA GLY A 345 18.58 -19.05 -2.11
C GLY A 345 19.45 -17.80 -2.27
N VAL A 346 18.89 -16.71 -2.81
CA VAL A 346 19.58 -15.41 -2.92
C VAL A 346 19.90 -14.84 -1.53
N VAL A 347 18.95 -14.88 -0.60
CA VAL A 347 19.13 -14.41 0.78
C VAL A 347 20.20 -15.24 1.51
N ASP A 348 20.19 -16.56 1.36
CA ASP A 348 21.21 -17.44 1.95
C ASP A 348 22.61 -17.13 1.39
N MET A 349 22.74 -16.93 0.08
CA MET A 349 24.00 -16.52 -0.55
C MET A 349 24.51 -15.18 0.02
N PHE A 350 23.63 -14.17 0.10
CA PHE A 350 24.01 -12.85 0.59
C PHE A 350 24.40 -12.85 2.07
N LEU A 351 23.61 -13.49 2.93
CA LEU A 351 23.82 -13.41 4.38
C LEU A 351 24.79 -14.46 4.91
N ARG A 352 24.76 -15.70 4.38
CA ARG A 352 25.59 -16.80 4.91
C ARG A 352 26.92 -16.94 4.18
N ASP A 353 26.88 -16.94 2.85
CA ASP A 353 28.08 -17.21 2.06
C ASP A 353 28.96 -15.96 1.98
N TRP A 354 28.35 -14.81 1.66
CA TRP A 354 29.04 -13.53 1.59
C TRP A 354 29.14 -12.81 2.93
N GLY A 355 28.28 -13.12 3.91
CA GLY A 355 28.42 -12.60 5.28
C GLY A 355 27.93 -11.16 5.47
N PHE A 356 26.94 -10.70 4.71
CA PHE A 356 26.30 -9.40 4.98
C PHE A 356 25.44 -9.45 6.25
N ASP A 357 25.32 -8.31 6.94
CA ASP A 357 24.54 -8.16 8.18
C ASP A 357 23.09 -7.70 7.92
N GLY A 358 22.77 -7.31 6.69
CA GLY A 358 21.44 -6.88 6.30
C GLY A 358 21.35 -6.35 4.88
N PHE A 359 20.20 -5.76 4.55
CA PHE A 359 19.89 -5.28 3.22
C PHE A 359 19.58 -3.78 3.20
N LYS A 360 19.94 -3.14 2.09
CA LYS A 360 19.33 -1.90 1.62
C LYS A 360 18.33 -2.31 0.54
N MET A 361 17.06 -2.47 0.93
CA MET A 361 16.01 -2.89 -0.01
C MET A 361 15.59 -1.72 -0.89
N ASP A 362 15.54 -1.97 -2.19
CA ASP A 362 15.08 -1.06 -3.22
C ASP A 362 14.09 -1.80 -4.14
N GLY A 363 13.50 -1.12 -5.10
CA GLY A 363 12.58 -1.74 -6.04
C GLY A 363 11.24 -1.03 -6.13
N GLN A 364 10.51 -1.33 -7.21
CA GLN A 364 9.13 -0.91 -7.39
C GLN A 364 8.17 -1.97 -6.86
N GLN A 365 6.94 -1.58 -6.50
CA GLN A 365 5.83 -2.48 -6.13
C GLN A 365 6.03 -3.27 -4.82
N LEU A 366 6.97 -2.87 -3.95
CA LEU A 366 7.20 -3.50 -2.65
C LEU A 366 6.09 -3.21 -1.62
N ASN A 367 5.46 -2.05 -1.73
CA ASN A 367 4.32 -1.63 -0.91
C ASN A 367 3.01 -2.29 -1.34
N LEU A 368 2.85 -2.57 -2.63
CA LEU A 368 1.69 -3.23 -3.20
C LEU A 368 2.05 -3.91 -4.53
N SER A 369 1.79 -5.21 -4.61
CA SER A 369 1.87 -5.97 -5.86
C SER A 369 0.59 -5.79 -6.69
N ALA A 370 0.72 -5.83 -8.01
CA ALA A 370 -0.41 -6.02 -8.91
C ALA A 370 -1.09 -7.38 -8.69
N ALA A 371 -2.32 -7.54 -9.21
CA ALA A 371 -3.03 -8.81 -9.20
C ALA A 371 -2.36 -9.81 -10.14
N ASP A 372 -2.16 -11.04 -9.67
CA ASP A 372 -1.44 -12.10 -10.35
C ASP A 372 -2.40 -13.13 -10.96
N TYR A 373 -2.51 -13.12 -12.28
CA TYR A 373 -3.30 -14.06 -13.06
C TYR A 373 -2.52 -15.31 -13.47
N ASN A 374 -1.30 -15.50 -12.96
CA ASN A 374 -0.48 -16.66 -13.27
C ASN A 374 -1.11 -17.93 -12.67
N PRO A 375 -1.50 -18.92 -13.49
CA PRO A 375 -2.06 -20.17 -12.98
C PRO A 375 -1.06 -20.98 -12.14
N ALA A 376 0.25 -20.78 -12.34
CA ALA A 376 1.30 -21.44 -11.55
C ALA A 376 1.31 -20.96 -10.09
N SER A 377 0.83 -19.74 -9.81
CA SER A 377 0.73 -19.19 -8.46
C SER A 377 -0.41 -19.82 -7.64
N GLY A 378 -1.33 -20.58 -8.28
CA GLY A 378 -2.35 -21.35 -7.57
C GLY A 378 -3.39 -20.52 -6.81
N LEU A 379 -3.60 -19.27 -7.21
CA LEU A 379 -4.47 -18.33 -6.50
C LEU A 379 -5.95 -18.63 -6.75
N ALA A 380 -6.74 -18.63 -5.67
CA ALA A 380 -8.21 -18.67 -5.76
C ALA A 380 -8.80 -17.31 -6.21
N TYR A 381 -8.05 -16.23 -5.98
CA TYR A 381 -8.33 -14.86 -6.40
C TYR A 381 -7.00 -14.20 -6.78
N PRO A 382 -6.90 -13.64 -8.00
CA PRO A 382 -5.66 -13.08 -8.53
C PRO A 382 -5.15 -11.89 -7.72
#